data_AF-A0A441TY03-F1
#
_entry.id   AF-A0A441TY03-F1
#
_cell.length_a   1.000
_cell.length_b   1.000
_cell.length_c   1.000
_cell.angle_alpha   90.00
_cell.angle_beta   90.00
_cell.angle_gamma   90.00
#
_symmetry.space_group_name_H-M   'P 1'
#
loop_
_entity.id
_entity.type
_entity.pdbx_description
1 polymer ?
#
loop_
_entity_poly.entity_id
_entity_poly.type
_entity_poly.pdbx_seq_one_letter_code
_entity_poly.pdbx_strand_id
1 'polypeptide(L)'
;MHDDALTLSEAPTTHRQMTYIDALVQAQFEEMERDNRVVLMGEDVPLYGGLKLIETFGKKRVWNTPISEGSFTGIGIGAAINGLRPIVDLTIAS
;
A
#
# COMPACT_ATOMS: atom_id res chain seq x y z
N MET A 1 10.40 -35.11 41.51
CA MET A 1 9.06 -35.13 40.90
C MET A 1 8.72 -33.66 40.67
N HIS A 2 9.31 -33.08 39.62
CA HIS A 2 8.74 -32.93 38.27
C HIS A 2 7.48 -32.06 38.30
N ASP A 3 7.69 -30.75 38.19
CA ASP A 3 6.72 -29.81 37.62
C ASP A 3 7.41 -29.09 36.44
N ASP A 4 7.68 -29.89 35.41
CA ASP A 4 7.87 -29.39 34.04
C ASP A 4 6.48 -29.19 33.45
N ALA A 5 5.93 -27.99 33.60
CA ALA A 5 4.70 -27.59 32.94
C ALA A 5 4.95 -26.37 32.04
N LEU A 6 5.23 -26.70 30.77
CA LEU A 6 4.82 -25.96 29.57
C LEU A 6 5.61 -24.69 29.22
N THR A 7 6.88 -24.91 28.85
CA THR A 7 7.48 -24.15 27.74
C THR A 7 6.73 -24.54 26.46
N LEU A 8 5.60 -23.88 26.16
CA LEU A 8 4.97 -23.96 24.85
C LEU A 8 5.90 -23.26 23.86
N SER A 9 6.74 -24.04 23.19
CA SER A 9 7.42 -23.64 21.96
C SER A 9 6.36 -23.06 21.02
N GLU A 10 6.39 -21.75 20.75
CA GLU A 10 5.56 -21.15 19.71
C GLU A 10 5.79 -21.93 18.41
N ALA A 11 4.73 -22.59 17.92
CA ALA A 11 4.76 -23.17 16.59
C ALA A 11 5.04 -22.04 15.59
N PRO A 12 5.84 -22.27 14.53
CA PRO A 12 6.12 -21.24 13.53
C PRO A 12 4.79 -20.76 12.95
N THR A 13 4.40 -19.54 13.28
CA THR A 13 3.16 -18.95 12.78
C THR A 13 3.31 -18.70 11.29
N THR A 14 2.42 -19.29 10.49
CA THR A 14 2.34 -19.06 9.03
C THR A 14 1.90 -17.64 8.66
N HIS A 15 1.70 -16.77 9.65
CA HIS A 15 1.17 -15.43 9.50
C HIS A 15 2.05 -14.44 10.27
N ARG A 16 2.46 -13.37 9.60
CA ARG A 16 3.23 -12.28 10.18
C ARG A 16 2.28 -11.26 10.79
N GLN A 17 2.47 -10.93 12.07
CA GLN A 17 1.78 -9.80 12.69
C GLN A 17 2.36 -8.47 12.18
N MET A 18 1.49 -7.54 11.80
CA MET A 18 1.85 -6.20 11.32
C MET A 18 0.75 -5.20 11.61
N THR A 19 1.05 -3.90 11.55
CA THR A 19 0.02 -2.86 11.70
C THR A 19 -0.88 -2.81 10.46
N TYR A 20 -2.05 -2.19 10.59
CA TYR A 20 -2.95 -2.01 9.45
C TYR A 20 -2.28 -1.24 8.29
N ILE A 21 -1.54 -0.18 8.61
CA ILE A 21 -0.81 0.61 7.61
C ILE A 21 0.30 -0.21 6.96
N ASP A 22 1.05 -1.00 7.73
CA ASP A 22 2.07 -1.88 7.17
C ASP A 22 1.47 -2.90 6.20
N ALA A 23 0.31 -3.47 6.55
CA ALA A 23 -0.41 -4.41 5.68
C ALA A 23 -0.88 -3.73 4.38
N LEU A 24 -1.39 -2.50 4.45
CA LEU A 24 -1.81 -1.74 3.28
C LEU A 24 -0.62 -1.42 2.36
N VAL A 25 0.48 -0.92 2.91
CA VAL A 25 1.71 -0.61 2.16
C VAL A 25 2.30 -1.87 1.55
N GLN A 26 2.28 -3.00 2.28
CA GLN A 26 2.73 -4.29 1.74
C GLN A 26 1.88 -4.72 0.54
N ALA A 27 0.54 -4.64 0.64
CA ALA A 27 -0.34 -4.98 -0.48
C ALA A 27 -0.12 -4.07 -1.70
N GLN A 28 0.06 -2.76 -1.48
CA GLN A 28 0.41 -1.82 -2.54
C GLN A 28 1.74 -2.18 -3.21
N PHE A 29 2.76 -2.52 -2.42
CA PHE A 29 4.08 -2.92 -2.92
C PHE A 29 3.98 -4.17 -3.79
N GLU A 30 3.31 -5.22 -3.30
CA GLU A 30 3.16 -6.51 -4.00
C GLU A 30 2.45 -6.34 -5.36
N GLU A 31 1.36 -5.56 -5.41
CA GLU A 31 0.66 -5.33 -6.68
C GLU A 31 1.45 -4.42 -7.64
N MET A 32 2.19 -3.44 -7.12
CA MET A 32 3.06 -2.59 -7.92
C MET A 32 4.26 -3.33 -8.52
N GLU A 33 4.81 -4.30 -7.78
CA GLU A 33 5.86 -5.21 -8.25
C GLU A 33 5.32 -6.19 -9.31
N ARG A 34 4.12 -6.73 -9.07
CA ARG A 34 3.49 -7.72 -9.96
C ARG A 34 3.08 -7.16 -11.31
N ASP A 35 2.58 -5.92 -11.38
CA ASP A 35 2.10 -5.32 -12.62
C ASP A 35 2.65 -3.90 -12.83
N ASN A 36 3.40 -3.74 -13.92
CA ASN A 36 4.02 -2.47 -14.30
C ASN A 36 3.04 -1.35 -14.68
N ARG A 37 1.75 -1.65 -14.74
CA ARG A 37 0.68 -0.69 -15.03
C ARG A 37 0.05 -0.12 -13.77
N VAL A 38 0.39 -0.64 -12.58
CA VAL A 38 -0.21 -0.19 -11.31
C VAL A 38 0.42 1.13 -10.87
N VAL A 39 -0.35 2.20 -10.78
CA VAL A 39 0.15 3.50 -10.32
C VAL A 39 -0.53 3.88 -9.02
N LEU A 40 0.20 4.46 -8.08
CA LEU A 40 -0.36 4.97 -6.83
C LEU A 40 -0.50 6.49 -6.95
N MET A 41 -1.66 7.03 -6.62
CA MET A 41 -1.89 8.46 -6.54
C MET A 41 -2.75 8.83 -5.33
N GLY A 42 -2.45 9.97 -4.73
CA GLY A 42 -3.18 10.50 -3.60
C GLY A 42 -2.51 11.73 -3.02
N GLU A 43 -3.09 12.26 -1.96
CA GLU A 43 -2.56 13.39 -1.22
C GLU A 43 -1.50 12.93 -0.23
N ASP A 44 -0.40 13.68 -0.12
CA ASP A 44 0.69 13.44 0.82
C ASP A 44 1.19 11.99 0.88
N VAL A 45 1.17 11.29 -0.26
CA VAL A 45 1.57 9.87 -0.39
C VAL A 45 2.93 9.57 0.26
N PRO A 46 3.98 10.42 0.18
CA PRO A 46 5.24 10.15 0.85
C PRO A 46 5.12 9.98 2.38
N LEU A 47 4.16 10.64 3.04
CA LEU A 47 4.09 10.73 4.50
C LEU A 47 3.53 9.47 5.17
N TYR A 48 2.68 8.70 4.47
CA TYR A 48 1.95 7.56 5.04
C TYR A 48 2.47 6.20 4.55
N GLY A 49 3.79 6.04 4.51
CA GLY A 49 4.45 4.81 4.05
C GLY A 49 4.75 4.77 2.55
N GLY A 50 4.22 5.72 1.78
CA GLY A 50 4.51 5.83 0.35
C GLY A 50 5.93 6.30 0.02
N LEU A 51 6.72 6.79 0.97
CA LEU A 51 8.13 7.12 0.73
C LEU A 51 8.91 5.90 0.22
N LYS A 52 8.71 4.73 0.84
CA LYS A 52 9.35 3.48 0.40
C LYS A 52 8.90 3.06 -1.00
N LEU A 53 7.63 3.30 -1.34
CA LEU A 53 7.09 3.05 -2.68
C LEU A 53 7.72 4.00 -3.72
N ILE A 54 7.92 5.27 -3.37
CA ILE A 54 8.60 6.26 -4.24
C ILE A 54 10.07 5.89 -4.44
N GLU A 55 10.78 5.48 -3.39
CA GLU A 55 12.17 5.04 -3.49
C GLU A 55 12.33 3.81 -4.40
N THR A 56 11.37 2.89 -4.36
CA THR A 56 11.41 1.64 -5.14
C THR A 56 10.93 1.82 -6.58
N PHE A 57 9.78 2.45 -6.79
CA PHE A 57 9.10 2.52 -8.09
C PHE A 57 9.27 3.87 -8.80
N GLY A 58 9.76 4.88 -8.09
CA GLY A 58 10.02 6.22 -8.61
C GLY A 58 8.77 7.06 -8.85
N LYS A 59 9.01 8.35 -9.09
CA LYS A 59 7.96 9.38 -9.34
C LYS A 59 7.11 9.14 -10.59
N LYS A 60 7.50 8.19 -11.45
CA LYS A 60 6.69 7.81 -12.62
C LYS A 60 5.52 6.91 -12.24
N ARG A 61 5.57 6.23 -11.09
CA ARG A 61 4.58 5.24 -10.66
C ARG A 61 3.88 5.62 -9.35
N VAL A 62 4.43 6.57 -8.61
CA VAL A 62 3.83 7.12 -7.38
C VAL A 62 3.70 8.64 -7.51
N TRP A 63 2.47 9.15 -7.49
CA TRP A 63 2.13 10.54 -7.80
C TRP A 63 1.50 11.23 -6.59
N ASN A 64 2.07 12.37 -6.20
CA ASN A 64 1.44 13.26 -5.23
C ASN A 64 0.43 14.16 -5.95
N THR A 65 -0.79 14.26 -5.43
CA THR A 65 -1.87 15.03 -6.06
C THR A 65 -2.19 16.31 -5.27
N PRO A 66 -2.81 17.33 -5.91
CA PRO A 66 -3.42 18.43 -5.19
C PRO A 66 -4.56 17.95 -4.28
N ILE A 67 -4.93 18.77 -3.29
CA ILE A 67 -6.07 18.54 -2.39
C ILE A 67 -7.39 18.74 -3.16
N SER A 68 -7.76 17.74 -3.95
CA SER A 68 -8.90 17.77 -4.87
C SER A 68 -9.28 16.36 -5.31
N GLU A 69 -10.02 15.67 -4.46
CA GLU A 69 -10.39 14.27 -4.54
C GLU A 69 -11.12 13.94 -5.83
N GLY A 70 -12.10 14.78 -6.21
CA GLY A 70 -12.82 14.61 -7.47
C GLY A 70 -11.89 14.70 -8.70
N SER A 71 -10.90 15.58 -8.66
CA SER A 71 -9.97 15.78 -9.78
C SER A 71 -9.05 14.58 -9.98
N PHE A 72 -8.36 14.12 -8.93
CA PHE A 72 -7.44 12.99 -9.09
C PHE A 72 -8.16 11.65 -9.19
N THR A 73 -9.37 11.53 -8.64
CA THR A 73 -10.24 10.39 -8.95
C THR A 73 -10.59 10.35 -10.44
N GLY A 74 -10.95 11.50 -11.03
CA GLY A 74 -11.18 11.62 -12.47
C GLY A 74 -9.96 11.25 -13.32
N ILE A 75 -8.77 11.69 -12.90
CA ILE A 75 -7.50 11.30 -13.52
C ILE A 75 -7.30 9.77 -13.43
N GLY A 76 -7.57 9.17 -12.27
CA GLY A 76 -7.55 7.72 -12.08
C GLY A 76 -8.48 7.00 -13.06
N ILE A 77 -9.71 7.47 -13.23
CA ILE A 77 -10.66 6.90 -14.20
C ILE A 77 -10.08 6.96 -15.63
N GLY A 78 -9.57 8.12 -16.05
CA GLY A 78 -8.96 8.28 -17.37
C GLY A 78 -7.72 7.37 -17.57
N ALA A 79 -6.88 7.26 -16.55
CA ALA A 79 -5.72 6.37 -16.55
C ALA A 79 -6.13 4.90 -16.70
N ALA A 80 -7.17 4.46 -15.98
CA ALA A 80 -7.71 3.11 -16.06
C ALA A 80 -8.26 2.79 -17.46
N ILE A 81 -8.99 3.73 -18.07
CA ILE A 81 -9.49 3.60 -19.45
C ILE A 81 -8.33 3.41 -20.44
N ASN A 82 -7.19 4.07 -20.21
CA ASN A 82 -6.00 3.96 -21.04
C ASN A 82 -5.09 2.77 -20.68
N GLY A 83 -5.56 1.86 -19.82
CA GLY A 83 -4.89 0.59 -19.53
C GLY A 83 -3.95 0.59 -18.32
N LEU A 84 -3.84 1.70 -17.58
CA LEU A 84 -3.20 1.69 -16.26
C LEU A 84 -4.11 1.04 -15.21
N ARG A 85 -3.56 0.73 -14.05
CA ARG A 85 -4.26 0.15 -12.90
C ARG A 85 -4.08 1.05 -11.67
N PRO A 86 -4.77 2.20 -11.62
CA PRO A 86 -4.54 3.17 -10.57
C PRO A 86 -5.09 2.70 -9.22
N ILE A 87 -4.26 2.82 -8.19
CA ILE A 87 -4.64 2.84 -6.78
C ILE A 87 -4.84 4.31 -6.42
N VAL A 88 -6.08 4.69 -6.14
CA VAL A 88 -6.44 6.06 -5.73
C VAL A 88 -6.61 6.04 -4.22
N ASP A 89 -5.68 6.68 -3.51
CA ASP A 89 -5.67 6.77 -2.05
C ASP A 89 -6.38 8.06 -1.61
N LEU A 90 -7.47 7.90 -0.85
CA LEU A 90 -8.27 8.99 -0.29
C LEU A 90 -7.99 9.06 1.21
N THR A 91 -7.57 10.23 1.67
CA THR A 91 -7.10 10.42 3.06
C THR A 91 -8.18 10.17 4.11
N ILE A 92 -9.44 10.51 3.82
CA ILE A 92 -10.57 10.33 4.74
C ILE A 92 -11.81 9.87 3.96
N ALA A 93 -12.56 8.92 4.54
CA ALA A 93 -13.89 8.55 4.07
C ALA A 93 -14.95 9.36 4.86
N SER A 94 -15.94 9.91 4.15
CA SER A 94 -17.09 10.62 4.73
C SER A 94 -18.25 9.69 5.08
#